data_AF-A0A1B6CIW9-F1
#
_entry.id   AF-A0A1B6CIW9-F1
#
_cell.length_a   1.000
_cell.length_b   1.000
_cell.length_c   1.000
_cell.angle_alpha   90.00
_cell.angle_beta   90.00
_cell.angle_gamma   90.00
#
_symmetry.space_group_name_H-M   'P 1'
#
loop_
_entity.id
_entity.type
_entity.pdbx_description
1 polymer ?
#
loop_
_entity_poly.entity_id
_entity_poly.type
_entity_poly.pdbx_seq_one_letter_code
_entity_poly.pdbx_strand_id
1 'polypeptide(L)'
;IKLAFEKLGRFHALSYAAKVERREEFFSAVKRIQEPHWVEGLRINLISVKNGVSRPGTNLPEKYADKYKRLCARVDEEYRFFLELVKPEEPIAVLCHGDFCLNNMMYRYRGDRPDDVKFIDFGTVRYASPVIDLSFFVFLNLSPEMRASHLAELLRVYHDSLANTVPGLSVPSLADVQEEFRRKCVYGFLHAIYYIPVMSAVITGVCPLDFLELVKASTDEDIFKELRMIGGTKGTELMQEMLIDFLENYFCDSL
;
A
#
# COMPACT_ATOMS: atom_id res chain seq x y z
N ILE A 1 -13.19 5.03 8.10
CA ILE A 1 -11.72 4.90 8.31
C ILE A 1 -11.40 4.17 9.62
N LYS A 2 -11.69 4.72 10.81
CA LYS A 2 -11.38 4.04 12.10
C LYS A 2 -11.91 2.60 12.16
N LEU A 3 -13.18 2.40 11.80
CA LEU A 3 -13.80 1.07 11.68
C LEU A 3 -13.04 0.09 10.77
N ALA A 4 -12.41 0.58 9.69
CA ALA A 4 -11.59 -0.25 8.81
C ALA A 4 -10.28 -0.67 9.48
N PHE A 5 -9.62 0.23 10.21
CA PHE A 5 -8.39 -0.07 10.96
C PHE A 5 -8.66 -1.00 12.15
N GLU A 6 -9.79 -0.84 12.83
CA GLU A 6 -10.25 -1.79 13.86
C GLU A 6 -10.46 -3.19 13.26
N LYS A 7 -11.18 -3.27 12.12
CA LYS A 7 -11.41 -4.55 11.44
C LYS A 7 -10.11 -5.18 10.92
N LEU A 8 -9.16 -4.36 10.46
CA LEU A 8 -7.84 -4.82 10.01
C LEU A 8 -7.02 -5.37 11.19
N GLY A 9 -7.04 -4.69 12.34
CA GLY A 9 -6.43 -5.17 13.57
C GLY A 9 -6.97 -6.55 13.98
N ARG A 10 -8.30 -6.75 13.89
CA ARG A 10 -8.92 -8.07 14.11
C ARG A 10 -8.44 -9.11 13.11
N PHE A 11 -8.41 -8.77 11.83
CA PHE A 11 -7.97 -9.67 10.76
C PHE A 11 -6.52 -10.13 10.97
N HIS A 12 -5.59 -9.21 11.26
CA HIS A 12 -4.20 -9.54 11.54
C HIS A 12 -4.02 -10.29 12.87
N ALA A 13 -4.83 -10.01 13.89
CA ALA A 13 -4.81 -10.77 15.15
C ALA A 13 -5.17 -12.24 14.93
N LEU A 14 -6.17 -12.52 14.09
CA LEU A 14 -6.53 -13.88 13.70
C LEU A 14 -5.41 -14.56 12.90
N SER A 15 -4.65 -13.82 12.10
CA SER A 15 -3.45 -14.36 11.44
C SER A 15 -2.38 -14.77 12.46
N TYR A 16 -2.12 -13.96 13.50
CA TYR A 16 -1.18 -14.33 14.55
C TYR A 16 -1.67 -15.54 15.36
N ALA A 17 -2.96 -15.59 15.71
CA ALA A 17 -3.55 -16.74 16.40
C ALA A 17 -3.39 -18.02 15.58
N ALA A 18 -3.72 -18.00 14.29
CA ALA A 18 -3.55 -19.15 13.41
C ALA A 18 -2.08 -19.61 13.30
N LYS A 19 -1.14 -18.66 13.27
CA LYS A 19 0.31 -18.94 13.23
C LYS A 19 0.83 -19.59 14.51
N VAL A 20 0.22 -19.30 15.66
CA VAL A 20 0.57 -19.90 16.95
C VAL A 20 -0.15 -21.24 17.16
N GLU A 21 -1.47 -21.26 16.99
CA GLU A 21 -2.33 -22.41 17.33
C GLU A 21 -2.30 -23.51 16.25
N ARG A 22 -2.10 -23.14 14.98
CA ARG A 22 -2.19 -24.04 13.81
C ARG A 22 -1.00 -23.84 12.88
N ARG A 23 0.20 -23.77 13.44
CA ARG A 23 1.44 -23.39 12.74
C ARG A 23 1.65 -24.13 11.42
N GLU A 24 1.54 -25.46 11.43
CA GLU A 24 1.79 -26.27 10.23
C GLU A 24 0.75 -26.01 9.13
N GLU A 25 -0.54 -25.99 9.48
CA GLU A 25 -1.65 -25.67 8.56
C GLU A 25 -1.48 -24.25 7.99
N PHE A 26 -1.17 -23.28 8.85
CA PHE A 26 -0.98 -21.88 8.47
C PHE A 26 0.16 -21.73 7.46
N PHE A 27 1.35 -22.26 7.75
CA PHE A 27 2.48 -22.14 6.83
C PHE A 27 2.33 -23.01 5.58
N SER A 28 1.58 -24.11 5.64
CA SER A 28 1.18 -24.87 4.45
C SER A 28 0.29 -24.04 3.52
N ALA A 29 -0.66 -23.28 4.08
CA ALA A 29 -1.49 -22.35 3.32
C ALA A 29 -0.66 -21.19 2.75
N VAL A 30 0.23 -20.57 3.54
CA VAL A 30 1.10 -19.48 3.10
C VAL A 30 1.98 -19.88 1.91
N LYS A 31 2.51 -21.11 1.90
CA LYS A 31 3.33 -21.62 0.78
C LYS A 31 2.57 -21.72 -0.55
N ARG A 32 1.23 -21.74 -0.52
CA ARG A 32 0.38 -21.82 -1.73
C ARG A 32 0.03 -20.44 -2.28
N ILE A 33 0.33 -19.37 -1.53
CA ILE A 33 0.12 -18.00 -1.97
C ILE A 33 1.20 -17.64 -2.97
N GLN A 34 0.79 -17.16 -4.15
CA GLN A 34 1.70 -16.68 -5.20
C GLN A 34 1.87 -15.17 -5.07
N GLU A 35 3.05 -14.64 -5.38
CA GLU A 35 3.27 -13.20 -5.43
C GLU A 35 2.39 -12.59 -6.56
N PRO A 36 1.48 -11.66 -6.26
CA PRO A 36 0.54 -11.17 -7.27
C PRO A 36 1.08 -9.99 -8.10
N HIS A 37 2.07 -9.24 -7.59
CA HIS A 37 2.50 -7.99 -8.23
C HIS A 37 3.91 -8.06 -8.82
N TRP A 38 4.82 -8.74 -8.14
CA TRP A 38 6.26 -8.69 -8.44
C TRP A 38 6.76 -9.99 -9.08
N VAL A 39 6.08 -10.40 -10.15
CA VAL A 39 6.40 -11.61 -10.92
C VAL A 39 7.10 -11.23 -12.20
N GLU A 40 8.14 -11.99 -12.56
CA GLU A 40 8.83 -11.87 -13.83
C GLU A 40 7.83 -12.03 -14.99
N GLY A 41 7.79 -11.03 -15.87
CA GLY A 41 6.81 -10.94 -16.97
C GLY A 41 5.63 -10.00 -16.71
N LEU A 42 5.33 -9.64 -15.46
CA LEU A 42 4.30 -8.63 -15.12
C LEU A 42 4.91 -7.22 -15.02
N ARG A 43 5.54 -6.77 -16.11
CA ARG A 43 6.29 -5.51 -16.19
C ARG A 43 5.46 -4.25 -15.92
N ILE A 44 4.14 -4.32 -16.08
CA ILE A 44 3.23 -3.17 -15.90
C ILE A 44 3.34 -2.53 -14.52
N ASN A 45 3.55 -3.32 -13.46
CA ASN A 45 3.64 -2.78 -12.11
C ASN A 45 4.94 -1.97 -11.95
N LEU A 46 6.06 -2.47 -12.47
CA LEU A 46 7.33 -1.75 -12.46
C LEU A 46 7.26 -0.47 -13.28
N ILE A 47 6.71 -0.55 -14.50
CA ILE A 47 6.55 0.62 -15.38
C ILE A 47 5.64 1.65 -14.70
N SER A 48 4.57 1.21 -14.03
CA SER A 48 3.65 2.07 -13.29
C SER A 48 4.34 2.78 -12.14
N VAL A 49 5.16 2.09 -11.35
CA VAL A 49 5.93 2.74 -10.27
C VAL A 49 6.97 3.73 -10.84
N LYS A 50 7.73 3.33 -11.86
CA LYS A 50 8.72 4.21 -12.53
C LYS A 50 8.04 5.47 -13.08
N ASN A 51 6.87 5.32 -13.70
CA ASN A 51 6.06 6.44 -14.16
C ASN A 51 5.59 7.30 -12.98
N GLY A 52 5.08 6.64 -11.94
CA GLY A 52 4.59 7.21 -10.69
C GLY A 52 5.58 8.18 -10.06
N VAL A 53 6.85 7.77 -9.97
CA VAL A 53 7.92 8.59 -9.38
C VAL A 53 8.44 9.63 -10.37
N SER A 54 8.63 9.27 -11.65
CA SER A 54 9.27 10.17 -12.64
C SER A 54 8.37 11.27 -13.19
N ARG A 55 7.06 11.05 -13.28
CA ARG A 55 6.09 12.03 -13.81
C ARG A 55 6.02 13.32 -12.99
N PRO A 56 5.82 13.29 -11.67
CA PRO A 56 5.82 14.49 -10.83
C PRO A 56 7.23 15.03 -10.51
N GLY A 57 8.26 14.20 -10.65
CA GLY A 57 9.63 14.52 -10.22
C GLY A 57 10.32 15.65 -10.99
N THR A 58 9.81 16.06 -12.16
CA THR A 58 10.45 17.09 -12.99
C THR A 58 10.37 18.50 -12.42
N ASN A 59 9.44 18.76 -11.49
CA ASN A 59 9.17 20.09 -10.91
C ASN A 59 9.36 20.10 -9.38
N LEU A 60 10.23 19.25 -8.85
CA LEU A 60 10.48 19.20 -7.41
C LEU A 60 11.38 20.35 -6.93
N PRO A 61 11.10 20.94 -5.75
CA PRO A 61 12.02 21.86 -5.09
C PRO A 61 13.40 21.23 -4.87
N GLU A 62 14.47 22.02 -5.06
CA GLU A 62 15.87 21.56 -5.00
C GLU A 62 16.22 20.87 -3.66
N LYS A 63 15.60 21.30 -2.55
CA LYS A 63 15.80 20.68 -1.23
C LYS A 63 15.48 19.18 -1.18
N TYR A 64 14.71 18.65 -2.13
CA TYR A 64 14.34 17.24 -2.23
C TYR A 64 15.19 16.45 -3.22
N ALA A 65 16.10 17.08 -3.95
CA ALA A 65 16.82 16.45 -5.06
C ALA A 65 17.59 15.19 -4.65
N ASP A 66 18.26 15.21 -3.49
CA ASP A 66 19.01 14.05 -2.99
C ASP A 66 18.10 12.87 -2.64
N LYS A 67 17.06 13.11 -1.81
CA LYS A 67 16.09 12.08 -1.43
C LYS A 67 15.37 11.51 -2.66
N TYR A 68 15.00 12.36 -3.62
CA TYR A 68 14.37 11.93 -4.87
C TYR A 68 15.31 11.06 -5.71
N LYS A 69 16.58 11.46 -5.86
CA LYS A 69 17.59 10.66 -6.57
C LYS A 69 17.77 9.29 -5.94
N ARG A 70 17.83 9.22 -4.61
CA ARG A 70 17.93 7.95 -3.86
C ARG A 70 16.68 7.08 -4.06
N LEU A 71 15.49 7.66 -3.99
CA LEU A 71 14.23 6.96 -4.27
C LEU A 71 14.24 6.34 -5.69
N CYS A 72 14.60 7.13 -6.70
CA CYS A 72 14.70 6.65 -8.08
C CYS A 72 15.70 5.51 -8.20
N ALA A 73 16.89 5.63 -7.59
CA ALA A 73 17.90 4.59 -7.62
C ALA A 73 17.39 3.26 -7.04
N ARG A 74 16.57 3.30 -5.97
CA ARG A 74 15.94 2.09 -5.40
C ARG A 74 14.87 1.51 -6.31
N VAL A 75 14.04 2.35 -6.93
CA VAL A 75 13.04 1.92 -7.93
C VAL A 75 13.70 1.29 -9.16
N ASP A 76 14.89 1.75 -9.55
CA ASP A 76 15.68 1.20 -10.66
C ASP A 76 16.31 -0.16 -10.33
N GLU A 77 16.26 -0.63 -9.08
CA GLU A 77 16.58 -2.02 -8.72
C GLU A 77 15.44 -3.00 -9.02
N GLU A 78 14.30 -2.49 -9.52
CA GLU A 78 13.17 -3.25 -10.03
C GLU A 78 12.68 -4.31 -9.03
N TYR A 79 12.41 -5.54 -9.49
CA TYR A 79 11.85 -6.62 -8.68
C TYR A 79 12.64 -6.87 -7.38
N ARG A 80 13.97 -6.68 -7.37
CA ARG A 80 14.79 -6.92 -6.17
C ARG A 80 14.34 -6.06 -5.00
N PHE A 81 14.11 -4.78 -5.24
CA PHE A 81 13.69 -3.84 -4.21
C PHE A 81 12.28 -4.14 -3.71
N PHE A 82 11.33 -4.43 -4.61
CA PHE A 82 9.96 -4.76 -4.19
C PHE A 82 9.85 -6.08 -3.45
N LEU A 83 10.59 -7.11 -3.88
CA LEU A 83 10.66 -8.40 -3.19
C LEU A 83 11.28 -8.26 -1.79
N GLU A 84 12.25 -7.36 -1.62
CA GLU A 84 12.80 -7.01 -0.30
C GLU A 84 11.72 -6.38 0.61
N LEU A 85 10.93 -5.43 0.10
CA LEU A 85 9.88 -4.75 0.87
C LEU A 85 8.77 -5.71 1.35
N VAL A 86 8.39 -6.69 0.52
CA VAL A 86 7.31 -7.64 0.84
C VAL A 86 7.80 -8.90 1.55
N LYS A 87 9.12 -9.05 1.71
CA LYS A 87 9.69 -10.20 2.41
C LYS A 87 9.17 -10.24 3.86
N PRO A 88 8.60 -11.36 4.32
CA PRO A 88 8.13 -11.49 5.69
C PRO A 88 9.31 -11.47 6.66
N GLU A 89 9.19 -10.64 7.70
CA GLU A 89 10.12 -10.57 8.84
C GLU A 89 9.38 -10.99 10.12
N GLU A 90 9.94 -11.98 10.81
CA GLU A 90 9.42 -12.43 12.11
C GLU A 90 9.93 -11.51 13.24
N PRO A 91 9.13 -11.23 14.28
CA PRO A 91 7.81 -11.82 14.56
C PRO A 91 6.63 -11.07 13.94
N ILE A 92 6.85 -9.91 13.29
CA ILE A 92 5.77 -8.98 12.90
C ILE A 92 4.95 -9.45 11.69
N ALA A 93 5.44 -10.37 10.87
CA ALA A 93 4.74 -10.82 9.68
C ALA A 93 3.36 -11.46 9.97
N VAL A 94 2.39 -11.10 9.13
CA VAL A 94 0.98 -11.55 9.14
C VAL A 94 0.48 -11.80 7.73
N LEU A 95 -0.65 -12.50 7.61
CA LEU A 95 -1.42 -12.57 6.38
C LEU A 95 -2.08 -11.21 6.14
N CYS A 96 -1.60 -10.49 5.14
CA CYS A 96 -2.11 -9.20 4.69
C CYS A 96 -3.17 -9.41 3.61
N HIS A 97 -4.13 -8.49 3.53
CA HIS A 97 -5.08 -8.40 2.43
C HIS A 97 -4.39 -8.13 1.10
N GLY A 98 -3.38 -7.25 1.10
CA GLY A 98 -2.50 -6.95 -0.04
C GLY A 98 -3.01 -5.87 -1.01
N ASP A 99 -4.28 -5.49 -0.90
CA ASP A 99 -4.96 -4.41 -1.65
C ASP A 99 -5.99 -3.74 -0.73
N PHE A 100 -5.52 -3.32 0.45
CA PHE A 100 -6.36 -2.78 1.51
C PHE A 100 -6.70 -1.29 1.26
N CYS A 101 -7.74 -1.05 0.48
CA CYS A 101 -8.19 0.28 0.03
C CYS A 101 -9.72 0.40 0.08
N LEU A 102 -10.26 1.62 0.00
CA LEU A 102 -11.69 1.86 0.20
C LEU A 102 -12.60 1.14 -0.82
N ASN A 103 -12.12 0.88 -2.04
CA ASN A 103 -12.84 0.13 -3.07
C ASN A 103 -13.07 -1.34 -2.70
N ASN A 104 -12.21 -1.91 -1.83
CA ASN A 104 -12.30 -3.31 -1.40
C ASN A 104 -12.99 -3.45 -0.05
N MET A 105 -13.86 -2.50 0.30
CA MET A 105 -14.57 -2.45 1.57
C MET A 105 -16.08 -2.26 1.37
N MET A 106 -16.87 -3.16 1.94
CA MET A 106 -18.32 -3.01 2.01
C MET A 106 -18.73 -2.62 3.44
N TYR A 107 -19.37 -1.47 3.57
CA TYR A 107 -19.83 -0.95 4.85
C TYR A 107 -21.30 -1.25 5.08
N ARG A 108 -21.64 -1.76 6.27
CA ARG A 108 -23.02 -1.85 6.74
C ARG A 108 -23.39 -0.57 7.48
N TYR A 109 -24.54 0.00 7.17
CA TYR A 109 -25.03 1.25 7.75
C TYR A 109 -26.21 1.01 8.69
N ARG A 110 -26.20 1.74 9.81
CA ARG A 110 -27.34 1.88 10.71
C ARG A 110 -27.71 3.36 10.79
N GLY A 111 -28.72 3.76 10.01
CA GLY A 111 -28.95 5.17 9.70
C GLY A 111 -27.77 5.73 8.89
N ASP A 112 -27.33 6.94 9.21
CA ASP A 112 -26.24 7.62 8.47
C ASP A 112 -24.82 7.23 8.94
N ARG A 113 -24.70 6.25 9.85
CA ARG A 113 -23.41 5.83 10.41
C ARG A 113 -23.08 4.38 10.03
N PRO A 114 -21.87 4.11 9.50
CA PRO A 114 -21.43 2.74 9.31
C PRO A 114 -21.15 2.09 10.67
N ASP A 115 -21.63 0.85 10.86
CA ASP A 115 -21.48 0.09 12.12
C ASP A 115 -20.69 -1.23 11.95
N ASP A 116 -20.41 -1.66 10.72
CA ASP A 116 -19.50 -2.77 10.41
C ASP A 116 -18.92 -2.61 9.00
N VAL A 117 -17.81 -3.29 8.76
CA VAL A 117 -17.13 -3.35 7.46
C VAL A 117 -16.70 -4.78 7.16
N LYS A 118 -16.85 -5.18 5.91
CA LYS A 118 -16.29 -6.43 5.37
C LYS A 118 -15.30 -6.12 4.26
N PHE A 119 -14.20 -6.85 4.27
CA PHE A 119 -13.22 -6.81 3.20
C PHE A 119 -13.65 -7.78 2.11
N ILE A 120 -13.44 -7.40 0.87
CA ILE A 120 -13.70 -8.18 -0.33
C ILE A 120 -12.45 -8.16 -1.21
N ASP A 121 -12.40 -9.05 -2.21
CA ASP A 121 -11.28 -9.13 -3.15
C ASP A 121 -9.91 -9.41 -2.50
N PHE A 122 -9.73 -10.67 -2.07
CA PHE A 122 -8.46 -11.15 -1.53
C PHE A 122 -7.49 -11.62 -2.64
N GLY A 123 -7.62 -11.11 -3.87
CA GLY A 123 -6.81 -11.52 -5.02
C GLY A 123 -5.31 -11.26 -4.85
N THR A 124 -4.93 -10.38 -3.93
CA THR A 124 -3.56 -9.92 -3.71
C THR A 124 -2.98 -10.30 -2.35
N VAL A 125 -3.64 -11.24 -1.66
CA VAL A 125 -3.25 -11.73 -0.33
C VAL A 125 -1.78 -12.13 -0.30
N ARG A 126 -1.09 -11.78 0.80
CA ARG A 126 0.34 -12.11 0.96
C ARG A 126 0.72 -12.26 2.42
N TYR A 127 1.72 -13.09 2.71
CA TYR A 127 2.32 -13.16 4.04
C TYR A 127 3.51 -12.20 4.11
N ALA A 128 3.34 -11.08 4.80
CA ALA A 128 4.28 -9.96 4.80
C ALA A 128 4.13 -9.09 6.08
N SER A 129 4.80 -7.94 6.11
CA SER A 129 4.61 -6.93 7.15
C SER A 129 3.18 -6.37 7.13
N PRO A 130 2.51 -6.13 8.28
CA PRO A 130 1.19 -5.50 8.31
C PRO A 130 1.16 -4.10 7.68
N VAL A 131 2.34 -3.50 7.49
CA VAL A 131 2.53 -2.20 6.83
C VAL A 131 2.13 -2.23 5.37
N ILE A 132 2.13 -3.39 4.71
CA ILE A 132 1.61 -3.54 3.34
C ILE A 132 0.19 -2.99 3.25
N ASP A 133 -0.70 -3.40 4.15
CA ASP A 133 -2.08 -2.94 4.18
C ASP A 133 -2.20 -1.52 4.75
N LEU A 134 -1.52 -1.24 5.86
CA LEU A 134 -1.61 0.04 6.56
C LEU A 134 -1.12 1.20 5.67
N SER A 135 0.07 1.07 5.09
CA SER A 135 0.68 2.15 4.31
C SER A 135 -0.06 2.37 3.00
N PHE A 136 -0.49 1.30 2.33
CA PHE A 136 -1.25 1.44 1.09
C PHE A 136 -2.57 2.18 1.32
N PHE A 137 -3.32 1.83 2.38
CA PHE A 137 -4.52 2.58 2.73
C PHE A 137 -4.22 4.06 2.99
N VAL A 138 -3.19 4.33 3.80
CA VAL A 138 -2.82 5.68 4.25
C VAL A 138 -2.43 6.58 3.09
N PHE A 139 -1.63 6.09 2.15
CA PHE A 139 -1.21 6.91 1.01
C PHE A 139 -2.30 7.07 -0.05
N LEU A 140 -3.09 6.03 -0.29
CA LEU A 140 -4.12 6.07 -1.35
C LEU A 140 -5.38 6.85 -0.94
N ASN A 141 -5.82 6.74 0.32
CA ASN A 141 -7.15 7.21 0.74
C ASN A 141 -7.15 8.47 1.63
N LEU A 142 -5.99 8.90 2.13
CA LEU A 142 -5.87 10.10 2.97
C LEU A 142 -5.14 11.21 2.22
N SER A 143 -5.53 12.47 2.43
CA SER A 143 -4.73 13.62 2.00
C SER A 143 -3.49 13.79 2.88
N PRO A 144 -2.47 14.55 2.47
CA PRO A 144 -1.32 14.87 3.32
C PRO A 144 -1.72 15.44 4.69
N GLU A 145 -2.70 16.34 4.74
CA GLU A 145 -3.18 16.96 5.98
C GLU A 145 -3.82 15.92 6.91
N MET A 146 -4.61 15.01 6.33
CA MET A 146 -5.22 13.91 7.07
C MET A 146 -4.17 12.94 7.60
N ARG A 147 -3.13 12.63 6.81
CA ARG A 147 -2.02 11.78 7.26
C ARG A 147 -1.27 12.43 8.43
N ALA A 148 -0.91 13.70 8.30
CA ALA A 148 -0.23 14.47 9.36
C ALA A 148 -1.06 14.51 10.65
N SER A 149 -2.38 14.67 10.54
CA SER A 149 -3.26 14.85 11.70
C SER A 149 -3.72 13.54 12.34
N HIS A 150 -3.85 12.45 11.56
CA HIS A 150 -4.55 11.23 12.00
C HIS A 150 -3.74 9.95 11.96
N LEU A 151 -2.56 9.90 11.32
CA LEU A 151 -1.81 8.64 11.18
C LEU A 151 -1.51 7.99 12.54
N ALA A 152 -1.01 8.75 13.51
CA ALA A 152 -0.70 8.24 14.84
C ALA A 152 -1.95 7.68 15.55
N GLU A 153 -3.10 8.34 15.40
CA GLU A 153 -4.37 7.86 15.94
C GLU A 153 -4.81 6.56 15.25
N LEU A 154 -4.71 6.49 13.93
CA LEU A 154 -5.11 5.31 13.15
C LEU A 154 -4.24 4.09 13.48
N LEU A 155 -2.92 4.26 13.60
CA LEU A 155 -2.02 3.17 14.01
C LEU A 155 -2.35 2.68 15.42
N ARG A 156 -2.71 3.58 16.34
CA ARG A 156 -3.17 3.21 17.68
C ARG A 156 -4.50 2.45 17.63
N VAL A 157 -5.49 2.91 16.87
CA VAL A 157 -6.78 2.21 16.70
C VAL A 157 -6.57 0.80 16.14
N TYR A 158 -5.70 0.65 15.14
CA TYR A 158 -5.32 -0.65 14.59
C TYR A 158 -4.67 -1.54 15.67
N HIS A 159 -3.69 -1.01 16.40
CA HIS A 159 -2.94 -1.76 17.41
C HIS A 159 -3.80 -2.16 18.60
N ASP A 160 -4.63 -1.25 19.12
CA ASP A 160 -5.57 -1.51 20.20
C ASP A 160 -6.50 -2.67 19.80
N SER A 161 -7.00 -2.67 18.56
CA SER A 161 -7.81 -3.78 18.08
C SER A 161 -6.99 -5.07 17.90
N LEU A 162 -5.77 -4.99 17.37
CA LEU A 162 -4.86 -6.12 17.20
C LEU A 162 -4.60 -6.83 18.55
N ALA A 163 -4.22 -6.07 19.58
CA ALA A 163 -3.87 -6.60 20.90
C ALA A 163 -5.07 -7.16 21.68
N ASN A 164 -6.27 -6.61 21.48
CA ASN A 164 -7.45 -6.99 22.25
C ASN A 164 -8.34 -8.05 21.58
N THR A 165 -8.06 -8.44 20.33
CA THR A 165 -8.93 -9.39 19.60
C THR A 165 -8.82 -10.83 20.12
N VAL A 166 -7.61 -11.28 20.47
CA VAL A 166 -7.36 -12.65 20.94
C VAL A 166 -6.67 -12.57 22.31
N PRO A 167 -7.41 -12.78 23.42
CA PRO A 167 -6.85 -12.66 24.76
C PRO A 167 -5.65 -13.58 24.99
N GLY A 168 -4.55 -13.02 25.53
CA GLY A 168 -3.33 -13.77 25.84
C GLY A 168 -2.40 -14.03 24.66
N LEU A 169 -2.78 -13.62 23.44
CA LEU A 169 -1.91 -13.70 22.27
C LEU A 169 -0.84 -12.59 22.33
N SER A 170 0.43 -12.98 22.16
CA SER A 170 1.52 -12.01 22.01
C SER A 170 1.52 -11.43 20.59
N VAL A 171 1.43 -10.09 20.51
CA VAL A 171 1.52 -9.32 19.26
C VAL A 171 2.58 -8.23 19.42
N PRO A 172 3.14 -7.69 18.32
CA PRO A 172 4.06 -6.56 18.40
C PRO A 172 3.47 -5.36 19.14
N SER A 173 4.32 -4.60 19.83
CA SER A 173 3.89 -3.38 20.52
C SER A 173 3.51 -2.28 19.50
N LEU A 174 2.81 -1.24 19.97
CA LEU A 174 2.50 -0.08 19.12
C LEU A 174 3.79 0.58 18.58
N ALA A 175 4.85 0.61 19.39
CA ALA A 175 6.14 1.13 18.98
C ALA A 175 6.76 0.29 17.86
N ASP A 176 6.67 -1.05 17.94
CA ASP A 176 7.13 -1.94 16.88
C ASP A 176 6.36 -1.70 15.57
N VAL A 177 5.04 -1.52 15.65
CA VAL A 177 4.20 -1.22 14.48
C VAL A 177 4.55 0.15 13.88
N GLN A 178 4.79 1.17 14.71
CA GLN A 178 5.19 2.51 14.25
C GLN A 178 6.56 2.50 13.59
N GLU A 179 7.52 1.79 14.16
CA GLU A 179 8.86 1.65 13.58
C GLU A 179 8.84 0.85 12.28
N GLU A 180 8.09 -0.24 12.22
CA GLU A 180 7.91 -1.01 10.99
C GLU A 180 7.22 -0.16 9.91
N PHE A 181 6.23 0.66 10.29
CA PHE A 181 5.60 1.61 9.37
C PHE A 181 6.63 2.59 8.82
N ARG A 182 7.45 3.20 9.68
CA ARG A 182 8.52 4.12 9.27
C ARG A 182 9.48 3.46 8.28
N ARG A 183 9.87 2.20 8.51
CA ARG A 183 10.81 1.46 7.65
C ARG A 183 10.20 1.07 6.30
N LYS A 184 8.93 0.68 6.25
CA LYS A 184 8.33 0.01 5.07
C LYS A 184 7.19 0.77 4.38
N CYS A 185 6.78 1.94 4.89
CA CYS A 185 5.64 2.68 4.32
C CYS A 185 5.87 3.17 2.88
N VAL A 186 7.13 3.18 2.41
CA VAL A 186 7.48 3.38 0.99
C VAL A 186 6.71 2.42 0.08
N TYR A 187 6.40 1.20 0.51
CA TYR A 187 5.61 0.24 -0.26
C TYR A 187 4.24 0.82 -0.63
N GLY A 188 3.52 1.35 0.37
CA GLY A 188 2.20 1.94 0.18
C GLY A 188 2.25 3.20 -0.69
N PHE A 189 3.26 4.04 -0.48
CA PHE A 189 3.52 5.21 -1.32
C PHE A 189 3.72 4.82 -2.80
N LEU A 190 4.60 3.84 -3.07
CA LEU A 190 4.91 3.41 -4.44
C LEU A 190 3.69 2.81 -5.15
N HIS A 191 2.79 2.14 -4.44
CA HIS A 191 1.52 1.71 -5.02
C HIS A 191 0.56 2.89 -5.23
N ALA A 192 0.37 3.72 -4.22
CA ALA A 192 -0.59 4.83 -4.28
C ALA A 192 -0.26 5.84 -5.38
N ILE A 193 1.01 6.13 -5.62
CA ILE A 193 1.42 7.18 -6.56
C ILE A 193 1.04 6.87 -8.02
N TYR A 194 0.98 5.59 -8.42
CA TYR A 194 0.50 5.24 -9.76
C TYR A 194 -1.00 4.89 -9.81
N TYR A 195 -1.61 4.55 -8.67
CA TYR A 195 -3.07 4.37 -8.58
C TYR A 195 -3.83 5.70 -8.56
N ILE A 196 -3.28 6.77 -7.97
CA ILE A 196 -4.03 8.02 -7.76
C ILE A 196 -4.50 8.70 -9.06
N PRO A 197 -3.75 8.71 -10.18
CA PRO A 197 -4.24 9.28 -11.43
C PRO A 197 -5.39 8.46 -12.02
N VAL A 198 -5.34 7.13 -11.87
CA VAL A 198 -6.39 6.20 -12.32
C VAL A 198 -7.67 6.46 -11.53
N MET A 199 -7.58 6.54 -10.20
CA MET A 199 -8.71 6.85 -9.34
C MET A 199 -9.32 8.22 -9.65
N SER A 200 -8.47 9.24 -9.88
CA SER A 200 -8.91 10.57 -10.31
C SER A 200 -9.66 10.52 -11.65
N ALA A 201 -9.16 9.74 -12.61
CA ALA A 201 -9.77 9.56 -13.93
C ALA A 201 -11.13 8.83 -13.84
N VAL A 202 -11.24 7.80 -13.00
CA VAL A 202 -12.49 7.07 -12.72
C VAL A 202 -13.54 8.02 -12.14
N ILE A 203 -13.19 8.79 -11.11
CA ILE A 203 -14.11 9.72 -10.43
C ILE A 203 -14.60 10.81 -11.40
N THR A 204 -13.75 11.24 -12.32
CA THR A 204 -14.10 12.25 -13.34
C THR A 204 -14.81 11.67 -14.56
N GLY A 205 -15.10 10.36 -14.58
CA GLY A 205 -15.88 9.70 -15.63
C GLY A 205 -15.09 9.33 -16.88
N VAL A 206 -13.75 9.34 -16.81
CA VAL A 206 -12.84 9.03 -17.91
C VAL A 206 -11.91 7.89 -17.47
N CYS A 207 -12.40 6.65 -17.38
CA CYS A 207 -11.52 5.50 -17.14
C CYS A 207 -11.45 4.62 -18.39
N PRO A 208 -10.39 4.75 -19.21
CA PRO A 208 -10.28 4.00 -20.47
C PRO A 208 -9.52 2.66 -20.33
N LEU A 209 -9.09 2.26 -19.13
CA LEU A 209 -8.04 1.25 -19.00
C LEU A 209 -8.53 -0.14 -18.63
N ASP A 210 -8.47 -1.03 -19.61
CA ASP A 210 -8.21 -2.44 -19.37
C ASP A 210 -6.68 -2.64 -19.27
N PHE A 211 -6.18 -2.75 -18.03
CA PHE A 211 -4.76 -2.95 -17.78
C PHE A 211 -4.22 -4.21 -18.45
N LEU A 212 -5.02 -5.28 -18.52
CA LEU A 212 -4.56 -6.56 -19.05
C LEU A 212 -4.41 -6.50 -20.57
N GLU A 213 -5.33 -5.84 -21.26
CA GLU A 213 -5.21 -5.57 -22.70
C GLU A 213 -4.05 -4.62 -23.00
N LEU A 214 -3.86 -3.57 -22.18
CA LEU A 214 -2.72 -2.66 -22.32
C LEU A 214 -1.39 -3.41 -22.25
N VAL A 215 -1.22 -4.33 -21.30
CA VAL A 215 0.02 -5.13 -21.17
C VAL A 215 0.25 -6.03 -22.38
N LYS A 216 -0.80 -6.70 -22.87
CA LYS A 216 -0.67 -7.71 -23.93
C LYS A 216 -0.36 -7.11 -25.30
N ALA A 217 -0.87 -5.91 -25.58
CA ALA A 217 -0.82 -5.33 -26.92
C ALA A 217 0.30 -4.30 -27.13
N SER A 218 1.05 -3.92 -26.09
CA SER A 218 1.85 -2.69 -26.10
C SER A 218 3.29 -2.89 -25.64
N THR A 219 4.22 -2.09 -26.17
CA THR A 219 5.60 -2.02 -25.70
C THR A 219 5.70 -1.29 -24.35
N ASP A 220 6.84 -1.37 -23.67
CA ASP A 220 7.09 -0.64 -22.41
C ASP A 220 6.93 0.88 -22.61
N GLU A 221 7.37 1.39 -23.76
CA GLU A 221 7.27 2.81 -24.13
C GLU A 221 5.81 3.22 -24.34
N ASP A 222 5.00 2.38 -25.00
CA ASP A 222 3.58 2.62 -25.19
C ASP A 222 2.83 2.63 -23.86
N ILE A 223 3.09 1.64 -23.00
CA ILE A 223 2.53 1.59 -21.63
C ILE A 223 2.88 2.87 -20.87
N PHE A 224 4.15 3.26 -20.90
CA PHE A 224 4.62 4.43 -20.18
C PHE A 224 3.95 5.72 -20.68
N LYS A 225 3.75 5.84 -21.99
CA LYS A 225 3.06 6.97 -22.63
C LYS A 225 1.60 7.04 -22.21
N GLU A 226 0.87 5.92 -22.26
CA GLU A 226 -0.53 5.85 -21.83
C GLU A 226 -0.69 6.25 -20.36
N LEU A 227 0.16 5.71 -19.48
CA LEU A 227 0.15 6.04 -18.05
C LEU A 227 0.35 7.53 -17.76
N ARG A 228 1.14 8.24 -18.59
CA ARG A 228 1.33 9.70 -18.45
C ARG A 228 0.09 10.52 -18.79
N MET A 229 -0.81 9.99 -19.59
CA MET A 229 -2.02 10.70 -20.01
C MET A 229 -3.15 10.57 -18.97
N ILE A 230 -3.19 9.47 -18.22
CA ILE A 230 -4.23 9.20 -17.21
C ILE A 230 -4.29 10.31 -16.17
N GLY A 231 -5.51 10.74 -15.85
CA GLY A 231 -5.79 11.78 -14.86
C GLY A 231 -5.34 13.19 -15.28
N GLY A 232 -4.68 13.35 -16.43
CA GLY A 232 -4.24 14.64 -16.97
C GLY A 232 -3.40 15.48 -16.00
N THR A 233 -3.58 16.80 -16.06
CA THR A 233 -2.89 17.74 -15.16
C THR A 233 -3.24 17.48 -13.70
N LYS A 234 -4.52 17.22 -13.39
CA LYS A 234 -4.97 17.01 -12.02
C LYS A 234 -4.33 15.79 -11.37
N GLY A 235 -4.20 14.68 -12.11
CA GLY A 235 -3.49 13.49 -11.65
C GLY A 235 -2.02 13.80 -11.34
N THR A 236 -1.36 14.58 -12.21
CA THR A 236 0.04 14.98 -12.02
C THR A 236 0.24 15.83 -10.76
N GLU A 237 -0.67 16.78 -10.49
CA GLU A 237 -0.65 17.60 -9.26
C GLU A 237 -0.78 16.73 -8.01
N LEU A 238 -1.73 15.79 -7.99
CA LEU A 238 -1.92 14.86 -6.86
C LEU A 238 -0.68 13.98 -6.63
N MET A 239 -0.04 13.52 -7.70
CA MET A 239 1.22 12.76 -7.61
C MET A 239 2.36 13.61 -7.04
N GLN A 240 2.45 14.89 -7.44
CA GLN A 240 3.48 15.81 -6.95
C GLN A 240 3.30 16.13 -5.48
N GLU A 241 2.06 16.40 -5.05
CA GLU A 241 1.71 16.60 -3.65
C GLU A 241 2.07 15.37 -2.80
N MET A 242 1.71 14.17 -3.28
CA MET A 242 2.06 12.91 -2.60
C MET A 242 3.57 12.67 -2.52
N LEU A 243 4.30 12.93 -3.61
CA LEU A 243 5.76 12.77 -3.64
C LEU A 243 6.44 13.74 -2.68
N ILE A 244 6.02 15.01 -2.64
CA ILE A 244 6.56 16.01 -1.71
C ILE A 244 6.28 15.61 -0.27
N ASP A 245 5.04 15.22 0.06
CA ASP A 245 4.68 14.75 1.39
C ASP A 245 5.51 13.53 1.82
N PHE A 246 5.69 12.56 0.92
CA PHE A 246 6.54 11.40 1.20
C PHE A 246 8.00 11.80 1.47
N LEU A 247 8.59 12.63 0.61
CA LEU A 247 9.99 13.03 0.74
C LEU A 247 10.25 13.89 2.00
N GLU A 248 9.29 14.72 2.41
CA GLU A 248 9.40 15.54 3.61
C GLU A 248 9.22 14.69 4.88
N ASN A 249 8.17 13.86 4.94
CA ASN A 249 7.66 13.30 6.20
C ASN A 249 7.91 11.80 6.41
N TYR A 250 8.13 11.04 5.34
CA TYR A 250 8.11 9.56 5.39
C TYR A 250 9.37 8.90 4.82
N PHE A 251 10.20 9.66 4.10
CA PHE A 251 11.44 9.15 3.54
C PHE A 251 12.39 8.70 4.67
N CYS A 252 12.70 7.41 4.67
CA CYS A 252 13.63 6.81 5.62
C CYS A 252 15.05 6.83 5.06
N ASP A 253 16.05 7.27 5.82
CA ASP A 253 17.44 7.27 5.34
C ASP A 253 18.05 5.88 5.16
N SER A 254 17.43 4.83 5.69
CA SER A 254 17.82 3.45 5.36
C SER A 254 17.20 2.93 4.06
N LEU A 255 16.37 3.75 3.39
CA LEU A 255 15.84 3.47 2.06
C LEU A 255 16.94 3.64 1.02
#